data_AF-A0A804P9J1-F1
#
_entry.id   AF-A0A804P9J1-F1
#
_cell.length_a   1.000
_cell.length_b   1.000
_cell.length_c   1.000
_cell.angle_alpha   90.00
_cell.angle_beta   90.00
_cell.angle_gamma   90.00
#
_symmetry.space_group_name_H-M   'P 1'
#
loop_
_entity.id
_entity.type
_entity.pdbx_description
1 polymer ?
#
loop_
_entity_poly.entity_id
_entity_poly.type
_entity_poly.pdbx_seq_one_letter_code
_entity_poly.pdbx_strand_id
1 'polypeptide(L)'
;MDKEYIDLNLRSLYPNRGHHMRIRQHMNPLNSSFSEPTGPPEWKEVFDDPLLPLMVDIGCGSGRFLIWHAKNSGKTQNYLGLEIRQKSRCTYLGC
;
A
#
# COMPACT_ATOMS: atom_id res chain seq x y z
N MET A 1 3.70 -0.40 -19.63
CA MET A 1 2.83 -0.67 -18.46
C MET A 1 2.95 -2.14 -18.17
N ASP A 2 3.01 -2.52 -16.90
CA ASP A 2 2.86 -3.91 -16.48
C ASP A 2 1.43 -4.31 -16.84
N LYS A 3 1.26 -5.17 -17.86
CA LYS A 3 -0.06 -5.54 -18.39
C LYS A 3 -0.98 -6.12 -17.30
N GLU A 4 -0.36 -6.70 -16.29
CA GLU A 4 -0.98 -7.37 -15.14
C GLU A 4 -1.84 -6.45 -14.26
N TYR A 5 -1.54 -5.15 -14.20
CA TYR A 5 -2.23 -4.20 -13.29
C TYR A 5 -3.06 -3.14 -14.01
N ILE A 6 -3.32 -3.30 -15.32
CA ILE A 6 -4.00 -2.29 -16.14
C ILE A 6 -5.44 -2.05 -15.66
N ASP A 7 -6.12 -3.12 -15.25
CA ASP A 7 -7.51 -3.14 -14.80
C ASP A 7 -7.72 -2.52 -13.40
N LEU A 8 -6.64 -2.16 -12.70
CA LEU A 8 -6.71 -1.46 -11.41
C LEU A 8 -6.88 0.06 -11.56
N ASN A 9 -6.67 0.61 -12.77
CA ASN A 9 -6.81 2.04 -13.07
C ASN A 9 -6.08 3.01 -12.09
N LEU A 10 -4.93 2.61 -11.55
CA LEU A 10 -4.19 3.37 -10.52
C LEU A 10 -3.40 4.58 -11.08
N ARG A 11 -3.82 5.16 -12.21
CA ARG A 11 -3.04 6.24 -12.85
C ARG A 11 -3.05 7.52 -11.99
N SER A 12 -4.19 7.85 -11.40
CA SER A 12 -4.39 9.03 -10.55
C SER A 12 -3.56 8.98 -9.26
N LEU A 13 -3.36 7.79 -8.68
CA LEU A 13 -2.61 7.60 -7.43
C LEU A 13 -1.08 7.75 -7.61
N TYR A 14 -0.58 7.62 -8.84
CA TYR A 14 0.84 7.76 -9.13
C TYR A 14 1.06 8.73 -10.31
N PRO A 15 0.82 10.04 -10.12
CA PRO A 15 0.87 11.03 -11.21
C PRO A 15 2.29 11.18 -11.78
N ASN A 16 3.32 11.07 -10.94
CA ASN A 16 4.72 11.29 -11.32
C ASN A 16 5.41 10.05 -11.93
N ARG A 17 4.66 9.14 -12.57
CA ARG A 17 5.23 7.95 -13.22
C ARG A 17 5.94 8.30 -14.53
N GLY A 18 7.15 7.78 -14.72
CA GLY A 18 7.97 7.98 -15.91
C GLY A 18 9.03 9.07 -15.76
N HIS A 19 8.88 9.98 -14.80
CA HIS A 19 9.97 10.87 -14.42
C HIS A 19 11.07 10.03 -13.77
N HIS A 20 12.29 10.15 -14.29
CA HIS A 20 13.48 9.48 -13.76
C HIS A 20 13.80 10.06 -12.38
N MET A 21 13.06 9.59 -11.36
CA MET A 21 13.33 9.94 -9.98
C MET A 21 14.53 9.11 -9.54
N ARG A 22 15.64 9.77 -9.22
CA ARG A 22 16.79 9.12 -8.58
C ARG A 22 16.38 8.71 -7.17
N ILE A 23 15.90 7.48 -7.02
CA ILE A 23 15.59 6.92 -5.70
C ILE A 23 16.91 6.42 -5.09
N ARG A 24 17.23 6.86 -3.87
CA ARG A 24 18.34 6.25 -3.11
C ARG A 24 18.00 4.77 -2.90
N GLN A 25 18.91 3.88 -3.30
CA GLN A 25 18.72 2.44 -3.17
C GLN A 25 18.80 2.00 -1.70
N HIS A 26 19.64 2.67 -0.91
CA HIS A 26 19.88 2.35 0.50
C HIS A 26 18.97 3.21 1.40
N MET A 27 17.92 2.60 1.94
CA MET A 27 17.17 3.10 3.10
C MET A 27 17.54 2.21 4.28
N ASN A 28 17.90 2.79 5.42
CA ASN A 28 18.11 2.02 6.65
C ASN A 28 16.74 1.87 7.36
N PRO A 29 16.12 0.68 7.39
CA PRO A 29 14.85 0.48 8.09
C PRO A 29 14.97 0.67 9.61
N LEU A 30 16.19 0.66 10.16
CA LEU A 30 16.48 0.90 11.57
C LEU A 30 16.81 2.38 11.88
N ASN A 31 16.59 3.30 10.94
CA ASN A 31 16.73 4.73 11.23
C ASN A 31 15.74 5.12 12.34
N SER A 32 16.19 5.93 13.30
CA SER A 32 15.37 6.36 14.45
C SER A 32 14.07 7.05 14.04
N SER A 33 14.01 7.68 12.86
CA SER A 33 12.77 8.27 12.33
C SER A 33 11.68 7.24 12.01
N PHE A 34 12.03 5.96 11.86
CA PHE A 34 11.07 4.85 11.72
C PHE A 34 10.71 4.20 13.06
N SER A 35 11.41 4.55 14.14
CA SER A 35 11.12 4.02 15.48
C SER A 35 9.95 4.75 16.16
N GLU A 36 9.54 5.91 15.65
CA GLU A 36 8.35 6.61 16.14
C GLU A 36 7.07 5.88 15.68
N PRO A 37 6.25 5.34 16.60
CA PRO A 37 5.00 4.69 16.22
C PRO A 37 4.08 5.70 15.53
N THR A 38 3.57 5.33 14.35
CA THR A 38 2.48 6.08 13.70
C THR A 38 1.15 5.59 14.27
N GLY A 39 0.27 6.52 14.66
CA GLY A 39 -1.07 6.18 15.11
C GLY A 39 -1.87 5.47 14.02
N PRO A 40 -2.72 4.48 14.36
CA PRO A 40 -3.57 3.83 13.38
C PRO A 40 -4.60 4.83 12.81
N PRO A 41 -5.06 4.65 11.56
CA PRO A 41 -6.20 5.40 11.06
C PRO A 41 -7.49 4.94 11.75
N GLU A 42 -8.56 5.72 11.59
CA GLU A 42 -9.91 5.29 11.92
C GLU A 42 -10.33 4.16 10.96
N TRP A 43 -10.27 2.90 11.41
CA TRP A 43 -10.50 1.74 10.54
C TRP A 43 -11.86 1.75 9.83
N LYS A 44 -12.90 2.31 10.46
CA LYS A 44 -14.24 2.49 9.90
C LYS A 44 -14.29 3.47 8.71
N GLU A 45 -13.29 4.34 8.57
CA GLU A 45 -13.17 5.28 7.45
C GLU A 45 -12.36 4.68 6.30
N VAL A 46 -11.74 3.52 6.54
CA VAL A 46 -10.79 2.86 5.65
C VAL A 46 -11.35 1.56 5.09
N PHE A 47 -12.06 0.79 5.91
CA PHE A 47 -12.65 -0.51 5.58
C PHE A 47 -14.16 -0.46 5.74
N ASP A 48 -14.91 -0.99 4.77
CA ASP A 48 -16.39 -1.04 4.82
C ASP A 48 -16.86 -1.91 6.00
N ASP A 49 -16.21 -3.07 6.20
CA ASP A 49 -16.34 -3.87 7.41
C ASP A 49 -14.97 -4.01 8.12
N PRO A 50 -14.70 -3.22 9.17
CA PRO A 50 -13.45 -3.30 9.91
C PRO A 50 -13.30 -4.59 10.74
N LEU A 51 -14.34 -5.43 10.83
CA LEU A 51 -14.29 -6.72 11.54
C LEU A 51 -13.81 -7.88 10.66
N LEU A 52 -13.69 -7.69 9.34
CA LEU A 52 -13.13 -8.71 8.46
C LEU A 52 -11.67 -9.01 8.82
N PRO A 53 -11.20 -10.27 8.63
CA PRO A 53 -9.81 -10.62 8.82
C PRO A 53 -8.87 -9.67 8.07
N LEU A 54 -7.83 -9.20 8.74
CA LEU A 54 -6.85 -8.27 8.18
C LEU A 54 -5.62 -9.01 7.66
N MET A 55 -5.34 -8.87 6.37
CA MET A 55 -4.07 -9.25 5.75
C MET A 55 -3.12 -8.06 5.75
N VAL A 56 -1.90 -8.26 6.24
CA VAL A 56 -0.86 -7.22 6.31
C VAL A 56 0.32 -7.60 5.42
N ASP A 57 0.69 -6.71 4.51
CA ASP A 57 1.84 -6.85 3.60
C ASP A 57 2.93 -5.82 3.97
N ILE A 58 4.02 -6.30 4.58
CA ILE A 58 5.13 -5.48 5.06
C ILE A 58 6.18 -5.35 3.96
N GLY A 59 6.46 -4.11 3.53
CA GLY A 59 7.31 -3.86 2.38
C GLY A 59 6.56 -4.02 1.05
N CYS A 60 5.29 -3.62 1.01
CA CYS A 60 4.42 -3.79 -0.17
C CYS A 60 4.86 -2.99 -1.41
N GLY A 61 5.91 -2.15 -1.29
CA GLY A 61 6.42 -1.35 -2.38
C GLY A 61 5.37 -0.37 -2.90
N SER A 62 4.95 -0.60 -4.14
CA SER A 62 3.91 0.22 -4.75
C SER A 62 2.48 -0.20 -4.36
N GLY A 63 2.27 -1.26 -3.59
CA GLY A 63 0.93 -1.75 -3.25
C GLY A 63 0.13 -2.36 -4.40
N ARG A 64 0.61 -2.32 -5.65
CA ARG A 64 -0.13 -2.85 -6.83
C ARG A 64 -0.47 -4.33 -6.70
N PHE A 65 0.50 -5.13 -6.26
CA PHE A 65 0.27 -6.55 -6.03
C PHE A 65 -0.79 -6.76 -4.96
N LEU A 66 -0.74 -6.00 -3.86
CA LEU A 66 -1.74 -6.06 -2.80
C LEU A 66 -3.14 -5.69 -3.29
N ILE A 67 -3.27 -4.59 -4.06
CA ILE A 67 -4.53 -4.14 -4.65
C ILE A 67 -5.07 -5.20 -5.64
N TRP A 68 -4.19 -5.71 -6.50
CA TRP A 68 -4.52 -6.79 -7.43
C TRP A 68 -5.00 -8.04 -6.69
N HIS A 69 -4.29 -8.44 -5.66
CA HIS A 69 -4.64 -9.60 -4.86
C HIS A 69 -6.01 -9.39 -4.20
N ALA A 70 -6.20 -8.28 -3.48
CA ALA A 70 -7.47 -7.93 -2.84
C ALA A 70 -8.67 -7.98 -3.81
N LYS A 71 -8.51 -7.43 -5.02
CA LYS A 71 -9.55 -7.45 -6.07
C LYS A 71 -9.90 -8.88 -6.51
N ASN A 72 -8.95 -9.81 -6.48
CA ASN A 72 -9.12 -11.19 -6.95
C ASN A 72 -9.42 -12.22 -5.83
N SER A 73 -9.37 -11.83 -4.55
CA SER A 73 -9.52 -12.74 -3.40
C SER A 73 -10.94 -12.91 -2.84
N GLY A 74 -11.96 -12.25 -3.43
CA GLY A 74 -13.37 -12.52 -3.10
C GLY A 74 -13.97 -11.76 -1.91
N LYS A 75 -13.50 -10.54 -1.58
CA LYS A 75 -14.11 -9.63 -0.58
C LYS A 75 -14.32 -10.21 0.83
N THR A 76 -13.48 -11.16 1.26
CA THR A 76 -13.57 -11.77 2.60
C THR A 76 -12.59 -11.19 3.62
N GLN A 77 -11.72 -10.25 3.20
CA GLN A 77 -10.60 -9.76 4.01
C GLN A 77 -10.31 -8.28 3.71
N ASN A 78 -9.78 -7.60 4.73
CA ASN A 78 -9.19 -6.28 4.61
C ASN A 78 -7.70 -6.40 4.29
N TYR A 79 -7.15 -5.46 3.51
CA TYR A 79 -5.74 -5.49 3.08
C TYR A 79 -5.02 -4.21 3.49
N LEU A 80 -3.91 -4.35 4.20
CA LEU A 80 -3.04 -3.27 4.65
C LEU A 80 -1.62 -3.45 4.13
N GLY A 81 -1.16 -2.51 3.31
CA GLY A 81 0.22 -2.46 2.82
C GLY A 81 1.03 -1.42 3.59
N LEU A 82 2.17 -1.83 4.15
CA LEU A 82 3.10 -0.93 4.84
C LEU A 82 4.38 -0.77 4.03
N GLU A 83 4.79 0.47 3.76
CA GLU A 83 6.03 0.76 3.03
C GLU A 83 6.70 2.00 3.61
N ILE A 84 7.95 1.86 4.05
CA ILE A 84 8.70 2.95 4.68
C ILE A 84 9.21 3.99 3.67
N ARG A 85 9.24 3.66 2.37
CA ARG A 85 9.68 4.57 1.31
C ARG A 85 8.63 5.66 1.07
N GLN A 86 9.12 6.90 0.97
CA GLN A 86 8.38 8.17 0.95
C GLN A 86 7.20 8.29 -0.05
N LYS A 87 7.00 7.35 -0.99
CA LYS A 87 5.93 7.44 -2.00
C LYS A 87 4.55 6.98 -1.51
N SER A 88 4.48 6.14 -0.48
CA SER A 88 3.21 5.53 -0.06
C SER A 88 3.39 4.89 1.31
N ARG A 89 3.38 5.70 2.38
CA ARG A 89 3.74 5.23 3.73
C ARG A 89 2.86 4.06 4.20
N CYS A 90 1.57 4.10 3.86
CA CYS A 90 0.63 3.00 4.03
C CYS A 90 -0.40 3.01 2.88
N THR A 91 -0.73 1.85 2.33
CA THR A 91 -1.87 1.68 1.41
C THR A 91 -2.92 0.85 2.10
N TYR A 92 -4.17 1.31 2.10
CA TYR A 92 -5.28 0.62 2.74
C TYR A 92 -6.30 0.22 1.68
N LEU A 93 -6.79 -1.02 1.73
CA LEU A 93 -7.93 -1.48 0.94
C LEU A 93 -8.97 -2.20 1.78
N GLY A 94 -10.17 -1.61 1.83
CA GLY A 94 -11.39 -2.26 2.27
C GLY A 94 -12.11 -2.92 1.10
N CYS A 95 -12.78 -4.03 1.39
CA CYS A 95 -13.67 -4.71 0.46
C CYS A 95 -15.11 -4.29 0.64
#